data_AF-A0A644Z7N5-F1
#
_entry.id   AF-A0A644Z7N5-F1
#
_cell.length_a   1.000
_cell.length_b   1.000
_cell.length_c   1.000
_cell.angle_alpha   90.00
_cell.angle_beta   90.00
_cell.angle_gamma   90.00
#
_symmetry.space_group_name_H-M   'P 1'
#
loop_
_entity.id
_entity.type
_entity.pdbx_description
1 polymer ?
#
loop_
_entity_poly.entity_id
_entity_poly.type
_entity_poly.pdbx_seq_one_letter_code
_entity_poly.pdbx_strand_id
1 'polypeptide(L)'
;MSAARWIQCEEAVTEFGFLAKHPTTGSAIQSPYVAMSQSYMIQTNRLWYEIFQIVKENCGSDYSGTTPQDDVMERLLTARRRT
;
A
#
# COMPACT_ATOMS: atom_id res chain seq x y z
N MET A 1 -9.54 -7.31 1.19
CA MET A 1 -9.63 -7.54 -0.27
C MET A 1 -8.85 -6.50 -1.09
N SER A 2 -8.85 -5.23 -0.71
CA SER A 2 -8.17 -4.14 -1.44
C SER A 2 -6.64 -4.24 -1.47
N ALA A 3 -6.01 -4.63 -0.35
CA ALA A 3 -4.55 -4.79 -0.26
C ALA A 3 -4.01 -5.89 -1.18
N ALA A 4 -4.71 -7.04 -1.27
CA ALA A 4 -4.31 -8.12 -2.18
C ALA A 4 -4.40 -7.70 -3.65
N ARG A 5 -5.43 -6.90 -4.02
CA ARG A 5 -5.55 -6.34 -5.36
C ARG A 5 -4.49 -5.30 -5.67
N TRP A 6 -4.08 -4.51 -4.68
CA TRP A 6 -2.96 -3.59 -4.82
C TRP A 6 -1.65 -4.35 -5.10
N ILE A 7 -1.34 -5.39 -4.32
CA ILE A 7 -0.15 -6.23 -4.52
C ILE A 7 -0.14 -6.84 -5.93
N GLN A 8 -1.27 -7.39 -6.38
CA GLN A 8 -1.38 -7.92 -7.75
C GLN A 8 -1.10 -6.86 -8.82
N CYS A 9 -1.51 -5.61 -8.60
CA CYS A 9 -1.19 -4.53 -9.54
C CYS A 9 0.32 -4.22 -9.53
N GLU A 10 0.97 -4.24 -8.38
CA GLU A 10 2.44 -4.03 -8.28
C GLU A 10 3.23 -5.15 -8.96
N GLU A 11 2.80 -6.40 -8.82
CA GLU A 11 3.37 -7.55 -9.54
C GLU A 11 3.20 -7.38 -11.05
N ALA A 12 2.00 -7.01 -11.51
CA ALA A 12 1.73 -6.77 -12.93
C ALA A 12 2.52 -5.56 -13.48
N VAL A 13 2.72 -4.49 -12.70
CA VAL A 13 3.58 -3.36 -13.10
C VAL A 13 5.04 -3.80 -13.20
N THR A 14 5.49 -4.70 -12.33
CA THR A 14 6.85 -5.26 -12.39
C THR A 14 7.05 -6.11 -13.64
N GLU A 15 6.04 -6.89 -14.03
CA GLU A 15 6.11 -7.75 -15.21
C GLU A 15 5.93 -6.99 -16.54
N PHE A 16 4.95 -6.08 -16.61
CA PHE A 16 4.53 -5.41 -17.85
C PHE A 16 5.03 -3.98 -18.00
N GLY A 17 5.58 -3.40 -16.94
CA GLY A 17 6.11 -2.03 -16.92
C GLY A 17 5.05 -0.93 -16.76
N PHE A 18 5.54 0.31 -16.78
CA PHE A 18 4.76 1.51 -16.45
C PHE A 18 3.97 2.10 -17.62
N LEU A 19 4.29 1.72 -18.86
CA LEU A 19 3.68 2.24 -20.07
C LEU A 19 2.89 1.15 -20.79
N ALA A 20 1.75 1.53 -21.34
CA ALA A 20 0.94 0.70 -22.22
C ALA A 20 0.67 1.44 -23.53
N LYS A 21 0.04 0.76 -24.48
CA LYS A 21 -0.35 1.31 -25.78
C LYS A 21 -1.86 1.48 -25.82
N HIS A 22 -2.34 2.66 -26.24
CA HIS A 22 -3.77 2.90 -26.39
C HIS A 22 -4.35 1.98 -27.50
N PRO A 23 -5.45 1.25 -27.24
CA PRO A 23 -5.91 0.18 -28.12
C PRO A 23 -6.37 0.66 -29.50
N THR A 24 -6.80 1.91 -29.64
CA THR A 24 -7.32 2.44 -30.91
C THR A 24 -6.40 3.46 -31.60
N THR A 25 -5.60 4.21 -30.84
CA THR A 25 -4.74 5.29 -31.38
C THR A 25 -3.28 4.86 -31.47
N GLY A 26 -2.89 3.81 -30.74
CA GLY A 26 -1.52 3.33 -30.70
C GLY A 26 -0.53 4.25 -29.98
N SER A 27 -0.98 5.37 -29.42
CA SER A 27 -0.16 6.27 -28.61
C SER A 27 0.25 5.61 -27.29
N ALA A 28 1.37 6.03 -26.73
CA ALA A 28 1.78 5.63 -25.39
C ALA A 28 0.82 6.20 -24.35
N ILE A 29 0.42 5.36 -23.39
CA ILE A 29 -0.42 5.70 -22.25
C ILE A 29 0.20 5.13 -20.97
N GLN A 30 -0.29 5.58 -19.82
CA GLN A 30 0.01 4.92 -18.55
C GLN A 30 -0.53 3.49 -18.56
N SER A 31 0.25 2.56 -17.99
CA SER A 31 -0.19 1.19 -17.77
C SER A 31 -1.49 1.16 -16.94
N PRO A 32 -2.52 0.39 -17.35
CA PRO A 32 -3.76 0.28 -16.60
C PRO A 32 -3.53 -0.25 -15.18
N TYR A 33 -2.49 -1.07 -14.98
CA TYR A 33 -2.11 -1.58 -13.66
C TYR A 33 -1.59 -0.49 -12.73
N VAL A 34 -0.94 0.55 -13.25
CA VAL A 34 -0.51 1.72 -12.46
C VAL A 34 -1.73 2.52 -11.98
N ALA A 35 -2.70 2.80 -12.87
CA ALA A 35 -3.91 3.54 -12.51
C ALA A 35 -4.77 2.76 -11.49
N MET A 36 -4.90 1.45 -11.67
CA MET A 36 -5.60 0.57 -10.71
C MET A 36 -4.86 0.49 -9.37
N SER A 37 -3.53 0.37 -9.38
CA SER A 37 -2.69 0.34 -8.17
C SER A 37 -2.94 1.57 -7.30
N GLN A 38 -2.93 2.77 -7.89
CA GLN A 38 -3.21 4.02 -7.17
C GLN A 38 -4.59 4.01 -6.47
N SER A 39 -5.61 3.50 -7.18
CA SER A 39 -6.97 3.41 -6.64
C SER A 39 -7.06 2.43 -5.46
N TYR A 40 -6.43 1.25 -5.58
CA TYR A 40 -6.41 0.25 -4.51
C TYR A 40 -5.54 0.66 -3.32
N MET A 41 -4.45 1.39 -3.56
CA MET A 41 -3.62 1.97 -2.51
C MET A 41 -4.43 2.95 -1.64
N ILE A 42 -5.16 3.88 -2.27
CA ILE A 42 -6.02 4.84 -1.55
C ILE A 42 -7.10 4.09 -0.74
N GLN A 43 -7.78 3.12 -1.36
CA GLN A 43 -8.81 2.33 -0.67
C GLN A 43 -8.24 1.54 0.51
N THR A 44 -7.05 0.95 0.35
CA THR A 44 -6.39 0.19 1.43
C THR A 44 -6.05 1.08 2.60
N ASN A 45 -5.49 2.26 2.35
CA ASN A 45 -5.20 3.24 3.41
C ASN A 45 -6.48 3.71 4.12
N ARG A 46 -7.54 4.02 3.37
CA ARG A 46 -8.83 4.41 3.94
C ARG A 46 -9.38 3.32 4.87
N LEU A 47 -9.43 2.08 4.40
CA LEU A 47 -9.92 0.95 5.20
C LEU A 47 -9.07 0.73 6.45
N TRP A 48 -7.75 0.87 6.34
CA TRP A 48 -6.85 0.79 7.48
C TRP A 48 -7.19 1.84 8.56
N TYR A 49 -7.34 3.11 8.16
CA TYR A 49 -7.69 4.18 9.10
C TYR A 49 -9.07 3.98 9.72
N GLU A 50 -10.04 3.52 8.93
CA GLU A 50 -11.39 3.23 9.43
C GLU A 50 -11.37 2.10 10.48
N ILE A 51 -10.68 0.99 10.19
CA ILE A 51 -10.47 -0.10 11.16
C ILE A 51 -9.76 0.41 12.40
N PHE A 52 -8.69 1.21 12.23
CA PHE A 52 -7.94 1.75 13.35
C PHE A 52 -8.80 2.65 14.25
N GLN A 53 -9.63 3.53 13.68
CA GLN A 53 -10.54 4.36 14.47
C GLN A 53 -11.57 3.51 15.22
N ILE A 54 -12.19 2.53 14.55
CA ILE A 54 -13.16 1.63 15.20
C ILE A 54 -12.51 0.92 16.39
N VAL A 55 -11.31 0.36 16.21
CA VAL A 55 -10.58 -0.31 17.30
C VAL A 55 -10.28 0.66 18.43
N LYS A 56 -9.79 1.87 18.10
CA LYS A 56 -9.48 2.91 19.09
C LYS A 56 -10.70 3.34 19.91
N GLU A 57 -11.85 3.53 19.27
CA GLU A 57 -13.09 3.96 19.94
C GLU A 57 -13.72 2.86 20.80
N ASN A 58 -13.50 1.58 20.45
CA ASN A 58 -14.14 0.44 21.13
C ASN A 58 -13.22 -0.30 22.11
N CYS A 59 -11.90 -0.09 22.06
CA CYS A 59 -10.99 -0.66 23.04
C CYS A 59 -11.16 0.06 24.39
N GLY A 60 -11.70 -0.65 25.40
CA GLY A 60 -11.86 -0.14 26.77
C GLY A 60 -10.54 0.06 27.55
N SER A 61 -9.40 -0.15 26.90
CA SER A 61 -8.06 0.05 27.45
C SER A 61 -7.19 0.72 26.39
N ASP A 62 -6.45 1.75 26.77
CA ASP A 62 -5.46 2.38 25.89
C ASP A 62 -4.44 1.33 25.42
N TYR A 63 -4.23 1.25 24.10
CA TYR A 63 -3.20 0.40 23.53
C TYR A 63 -1.82 0.98 23.87
N SER A 64 -1.10 0.36 24.81
CA SER A 64 0.26 0.72 25.23
C SER A 64 1.36 -0.14 24.59
N GLY A 65 1.00 -0.96 23.59
CA GLY A 65 1.93 -1.84 22.88
C GLY A 65 2.68 -1.14 21.73
N THR A 66 3.74 -1.77 21.25
CA THR A 66 4.44 -1.39 20.02
C THR A 66 3.59 -1.76 18.82
N THR A 67 3.27 -0.79 17.96
CA THR A 67 2.62 -1.09 16.69
C THR A 67 3.61 -1.77 15.74
N PRO A 68 3.14 -2.63 14.82
CA PRO A 68 4.01 -3.19 13.78
C PRO A 68 4.72 -2.13 12.93
N GLN A 69 4.19 -0.90 12.85
CA GLN A 69 4.83 0.21 12.14
C GLN A 69 6.00 0.82 12.95
N ASP A 70 5.89 0.87 14.28
CA ASP A 70 6.95 1.36 15.16
C ASP A 70 8.23 0.52 14.97
N ASP A 71 8.08 -0.80 14.84
CA ASP A 71 9.22 -1.72 14.67
C ASP A 71 9.90 -1.59 13.28
N VAL A 72 9.17 -1.21 12.23
CA VAL A 72 9.77 -1.03 10.89
C VAL A 72 10.66 0.22 10.86
N MET A 73 10.21 1.33 11.44
CA MET A 73 11.02 2.56 11.52
C MET A 73 12.22 2.38 12.45
N GLU A 74 12.01 1.76 13.61
CA GLU A 74 13.09 1.37 14.53
C GLU A 74 14.12 0.45 13.84
N ARG A 75 13.67 -0.57 13.11
CA ARG A 75 14.56 -1.44 12.32
C ARG A 75 15.36 -0.69 11.26
N LEU A 76 14.75 0.24 10.53
CA LEU A 76 15.45 1.05 9.54
C LEU A 76 16.52 1.95 10.19
N LEU A 77 16.21 2.56 11.33
CA LEU A 77 17.13 3.43 12.06
C LEU A 77 18.27 2.66 12.72
N THR A 78 18.01 1.45 13.21
CA THR A 78 19.01 0.60 13.87
C THR A 78 19.83 -0.25 12.90
N ALA A 79 19.38 -0.47 11.67
CA ALA A 79 20.09 -1.26 10.65
C ALA A 79 21.52 -0.76 10.37
N ARG A 80 21.78 0.54 10.47
CA ARG A 80 23.11 1.16 10.30
C ARG A 80 23.93 1.28 11.59
N ARG A 81 23.34 1.05 12.76
CA ARG A 81 24.06 1.11 14.05
C ARG A 81 24.82 -0.19 14.37
N ARG A 82 24.61 -1.26 13.60
CA ARG A 82 25.27 -2.57 13.77
C ARG A 82 26.56 -2.74 12.94
N THR A 83 27.09 -1.66 12.37
CA THR A 83 28.45 -1.62 11.78
C THR A 83 29.35 -0.79 12.66
#